data_AF-A0A382ZVE4-F1
#
_entry.id   AF-A0A382ZVE4-F1
#
_cell.length_a   1.000
_cell.length_b   1.000
_cell.length_c   1.000
_cell.angle_alpha   90.00
_cell.angle_beta   90.00
_cell.angle_gamma   90.00
#
_symmetry.space_group_name_H-M   'P 1'
#
loop_
_entity.id
_entity.type
_entity.pdbx_description
1 polymer ?
#
loop_
_entity_poly.entity_id
_entity_poly.type
_entity_poly.pdbx_seq_one_letter_code
_entity_poly.pdbx_strand_id
1 'polypeptide(L)' 'HPSVIYAFGHQHVGLTLGGVTGKLVQQIMDREDPIVDPTPYAAQRFLA' A
#
# COMPACT_ATOMS: atom_id res chain seq x y z
N HIS A 1 4.14 -11.42 8.05
CA HIS A 1 3.73 -11.32 9.47
C HIS A 1 2.35 -10.67 9.49
N PRO A 2 1.33 -11.21 10.16
CA PRO A 2 -0.05 -10.72 10.08
C PRO A 2 -0.25 -9.27 10.55
N SER A 3 0.74 -8.71 11.28
CA SER A 3 0.69 -7.35 11.85
C SER A 3 1.65 -6.36 11.17
N VAL A 4 2.16 -6.66 9.97
CA VAL A 4 3.09 -5.79 9.25
C VAL A 4 2.54 -5.49 7.86
N ILE A 5 2.46 -4.20 7.52
CA ILE A 5 2.12 -3.72 6.18
C ILE A 5 3.40 -3.29 5.47
N TYR A 6 3.59 -3.77 4.25
CA TYR A 6 4.69 -3.37 3.39
C TYR A 6 4.17 -2.39 2.33
N ALA A 7 4.66 -1.16 2.34
CA ALA A 7 4.28 -0.10 1.40
C ALA A 7 5.52 0.41 0.64
N PHE A 8 5.93 -0.33 -0.39
CA PHE A 8 7.13 -0.04 -1.20
C PHE A 8 6.80 -0.01 -2.70
N GLY A 9 7.80 0.21 -3.54
CA GLY A 9 7.66 0.10 -5.00
C GLY A 9 7.40 1.40 -5.75
N HIS A 10 7.50 2.56 -5.08
CA HIS A 10 7.26 3.87 -5.68
C HIS A 10 8.41 4.40 -6.55
N GLN A 11 9.57 3.74 -6.56
CA GLN A 11 10.76 4.20 -7.30
C GLN A 11 11.05 5.69 -7.06
N HIS A 12 11.30 6.48 -8.12
CA HIS A 12 11.66 7.90 -8.05
C HIS A 12 10.50 8.83 -7.65
N VAL A 13 9.24 8.35 -7.64
CA VAL A 13 8.07 9.16 -7.25
C VAL A 13 7.65 8.95 -5.80
N GLY A 14 8.51 8.33 -4.97
CA GLY A 14 8.21 8.04 -3.56
C GLY A 14 7.88 9.27 -2.72
N LEU A 15 8.58 10.39 -2.92
CA LEU A 15 8.30 11.63 -2.18
C LEU A 15 6.92 12.21 -2.53
N THR A 16 6.58 12.20 -3.83
CA THR A 16 5.29 12.70 -4.32
C THR A 16 4.12 11.86 -3.83
N LEU A 17 4.27 10.53 -3.81
CA LEU A 17 3.19 9.60 -3.47
C LEU A 17 3.15 9.20 -1.99
N GLY A 18 4.17 9.52 -1.20
CA GLY A 18 4.28 9.09 0.20
C GLY A 18 3.07 9.46 1.06
N GLY A 19 2.51 10.66 0.87
CA GLY A 19 1.33 11.10 1.62
C GLY A 19 0.08 10.28 1.35
N VAL A 20 -0.24 10.01 0.08
CA VAL A 20 -1.43 9.21 -0.29
C VAL A 20 -1.25 7.74 0.10
N THR A 21 -0.02 7.21 -0.02
CA THR A 21 0.31 5.86 0.45
C THR A 21 0.17 5.75 1.96
N GLY A 22 0.60 6.75 2.73
CA GLY A 22 0.42 6.79 4.18
C GLY A 22 -1.06 6.75 4.59
N LYS A 23 -1.92 7.50 3.90
CA LYS A 23 -3.37 7.43 4.09
C LYS A 23 -3.92 6.04 3.79
N LEU A 24 -3.55 5.44 2.66
CA LEU A 24 -3.96 4.08 2.31
C LEU A 24 -3.54 3.06 3.38
N VAL A 25 -2.31 3.15 3.90
CA VAL A 25 -1.82 2.28 4.97
C VAL A 25 -2.64 2.44 6.25
N GLN A 26 -2.93 3.67 6.67
CA GLN A 26 -3.77 3.93 7.85
C GLN A 26 -5.15 3.28 7.69
N GLN A 27 -5.81 3.45 6.55
CA GLN A 27 -7.15 2.86 6.31
C GLN A 27 -7.13 1.33 6.38
N ILE A 28 -6.09 0.70 5.84
CA ILE A 28 -5.90 -0.75 5.95
C ILE A 28 -5.71 -1.17 7.42
N MET A 29 -4.94 -0.41 8.21
CA MET A 29 -4.71 -0.69 9.63
C MET A 29 -6.00 -0.58 10.45
N ASP A 30 -6.82 0.43 10.17
CA ASP A 30 -8.06 0.72 10.90
C ASP A 30 -9.28 -0.06 10.37
N ARG A 31 -9.10 -0.86 9.31
CA ARG A 31 -10.15 -1.64 8.63
C ARG A 31 -11.26 -0.74 8.03
N GLU A 32 -10.87 0.42 7.53
CA GLU A 32 -11.74 1.30 6.75
C GLU A 32 -11.77 0.89 5.27
N ASP A 33 -12.73 1.44 4.53
CA ASP A 33 -12.75 1.35 3.07
C ASP A 33 -11.54 2.10 2.48
N PRO A 34 -10.63 1.41 1.77
CA PRO A 34 -9.45 2.04 1.20
C PRO A 34 -9.80 3.09 0.14
N ILE A 35 -9.05 4.21 0.09
CA ILE A 35 -9.19 5.23 -0.96
C ILE A 35 -8.94 4.70 -2.38
N VAL A 36 -8.28 3.55 -2.50
CA VAL A 36 -8.03 2.81 -3.75
C VAL A 36 -7.88 1.33 -3.43
N ASP A 37 -8.34 0.45 -4.33
CA ASP A 37 -8.14 -1.00 -4.22
C ASP A 37 -6.63 -1.34 -4.19
N PRO A 38 -6.10 -1.96 -3.11
CA PRO A 38 -4.69 -2.30 -3.03
C PRO A 38 -4.32 -3.56 -3.83
N THR A 39 -5.29 -4.34 -4.31
CA THR A 39 -5.07 -5.65 -4.97
C THR A 39 -4.09 -5.58 -6.15
N PRO A 40 -4.13 -4.59 -7.05
CA PRO A 40 -3.17 -4.47 -8.16
C PRO A 40 -1.71 -4.25 -7.71
N TYR A 41 -1.50 -3.82 -6.46
CA TYR A 41 -0.18 -3.53 -5.89
C TYR A 41 0.35 -4.65 -4.99
N ALA A 42 -0.39 -5.75 -4.83
CA ALA A 42 0.02 -6.88 -4.01
C ALA A 42 1.39 -7.42 -4.44
N ALA A 43 2.31 -7.63 -3.47
CA ALA A 43 3.66 -8.14 -3.74
C ALA A 43 3.64 -9.52 -4.45
N GLN A 44 2.58 -10.30 -4.24
CA GLN A 44 2.36 -11.62 -4.81
C GLN A 44 2.04 -11.60 -6.31
N ARG A 45 1.76 -10.42 -6.92
CA ARG A 45 1.37 -10.30 -8.35
C ARG A 45 2.43 -10.79 -9.35
N PHE A 46 3.63 -11.10 -8.90
CA PHE A 46 4.74 -11.61 -9.71
C PHE A 46 5.02 -13.11 -9.52
N LEU A 47 4.32 -13.75 -8.59
CA LEU A 47 4.45 -15.18 -8.32
C LEU A 47 3.60 -15.93 -9.37
N ALA A 48 4.21 -16.19 -10.53
CA ALA A 48 3.70 -17.15 -11.50
C ALA A 48 4.05 -18.59 -11.08
#